data_AF-A0A7X7KLE7-F1
#
_entry.id   AF-A0A7X7KLE7-F1
#
_cell.length_a   1.000
_cell.length_b   1.000
_cell.length_c   1.000
_cell.angle_alpha   90.00
_cell.angle_beta   90.00
_cell.angle_gamma   90.00
#
_symmetry.space_group_name_H-M   'P 1'
#
loop_
_entity.id
_entity.type
_entity.pdbx_description
1 polymer ?
#
loop_
_entity_poly.entity_id
_entity_poly.type
_entity_poly.pdbx_seq_one_letter_code
_entity_poly.pdbx_strand_id
1 'polypeptide(L)'
;MQALFDTPRGHRVILCMPLRDFMASRLMRDQAAVAMCTPGELVLAHLPAEPAALDAEDFAPALTEACEAATEFSVSHVTLDDRDLRYARRLLRDSAAAVGTGPSAA
;
A
#
# COMPACT_ATOMS: atom_id res chain seq x y z
N MET A 1 2.95 -10.98 2.93
CA MET A 1 1.54 -10.61 2.68
C MET A 1 0.79 -11.82 2.10
N GLN A 2 -0.42 -12.05 2.56
CA GLN A 2 -1.36 -13.00 1.95
C GLN A 2 -2.69 -12.27 1.68
N ALA A 3 -3.27 -12.47 0.50
CA ALA A 3 -4.55 -11.86 0.14
C ALA A 3 -5.37 -12.77 -0.78
N LEU A 4 -6.66 -12.49 -0.88
CA LEU A 4 -7.57 -13.06 -1.87
C LEU A 4 -7.68 -12.15 -3.08
N PHE A 5 -7.65 -12.73 -4.27
CA PHE A 5 -7.76 -12.05 -5.54
C PHE A 5 -8.85 -12.70 -6.39
N ASP A 6 -9.76 -11.89 -6.94
CA ASP A 6 -10.77 -12.35 -7.88
C ASP A 6 -10.25 -12.28 -9.32
N THR A 7 -10.14 -13.45 -9.96
CA THR A 7 -9.76 -13.51 -11.38
C THR A 7 -10.92 -13.04 -12.27
N PRO A 8 -10.63 -12.59 -13.52
CA PRO A 8 -11.68 -12.21 -14.48
C PRO A 8 -12.70 -13.31 -14.80
N ARG A 9 -12.39 -14.57 -14.45
CA ARG A 9 -13.29 -15.73 -14.64
C ARG A 9 -14.12 -16.05 -13.39
N GLY A 10 -14.05 -15.23 -12.34
CA GLY A 10 -14.79 -15.42 -11.09
C GLY A 10 -14.17 -16.45 -10.14
N HIS A 11 -12.94 -16.91 -10.40
CA HIS A 11 -12.22 -17.76 -9.44
C HIS A 11 -11.49 -16.91 -8.42
N ARG A 12 -11.59 -17.31 -7.15
CA ARG A 12 -10.78 -16.76 -6.05
C ARG A 12 -9.44 -17.47 -5.96
N VAL A 13 -8.37 -16.69 -5.95
CA VAL A 13 -7.00 -17.17 -5.82
C VAL A 13 -6.38 -16.55 -4.58
N ILE A 14 -5.63 -17.36 -3.83
CA ILE A 14 -4.81 -16.87 -2.72
C ILE A 14 -3.46 -16.45 -3.29
N LEU A 15 -3.10 -15.19 -3.06
CA LEU A 15 -1.82 -14.63 -3.42
C LEU A 15 -0.96 -14.53 -2.16
N CYS A 16 0.16 -15.24 -2.14
CA CYS A 16 1.16 -15.18 -1.08
C CYS A 16 2.46 -14.61 -1.64
N MET A 17 2.78 -13.37 -1.31
CA MET A 17 4.04 -12.72 -1.70
C MET A 17 4.42 -11.60 -0.73
N PRO A 18 5.65 -11.09 -0.75
CA PRO A 18 6.02 -9.89 0.00
C PRO A 18 5.21 -8.66 -0.46
N LEU A 19 4.89 -7.74 0.47
CA LEU A 19 4.22 -6.48 0.14
C LEU A 19 5.00 -5.67 -0.92
N ARG A 20 6.33 -5.72 -0.89
CA ARG A 20 7.18 -5.11 -1.92
C ARG A 20 6.88 -5.63 -3.33
N ASP A 21 6.68 -6.94 -3.47
CA ASP A 21 6.45 -7.56 -4.77
C ASP A 21 5.01 -7.30 -5.24
N PHE A 22 4.06 -7.26 -4.29
CA PHE A 22 2.70 -6.79 -4.54
C PHE A 22 2.68 -5.35 -5.09
N MET A 23 3.43 -4.43 -4.48
CA MET A 23 3.57 -3.04 -4.94
C MET A 23 4.20 -2.95 -6.35
N ALA A 24 5.09 -3.88 -6.70
CA ALA A 24 5.70 -3.96 -8.03
C ALA A 24 4.83 -4.71 -9.06
N SER A 25 3.71 -5.30 -8.63
CA SER A 25 2.83 -6.08 -9.49
C SER A 25 2.26 -5.23 -10.63
N ARG A 26 1.84 -5.89 -11.70
CA ARG A 26 1.18 -5.20 -12.82
C ARG A 26 -0.12 -4.53 -12.37
N LEU A 27 -0.92 -5.21 -11.54
CA LEU A 27 -2.16 -4.66 -10.99
C LEU A 27 -1.93 -3.29 -10.33
N MET A 28 -1.00 -3.23 -9.39
CA MET A 28 -0.70 -1.99 -8.67
C MET A 28 -0.14 -0.91 -9.59
N ARG A 29 0.69 -1.27 -10.58
CA ARG A 29 1.21 -0.31 -11.56
C ARG A 29 0.11 0.25 -12.47
N ASP A 30 -0.82 -0.59 -12.90
CA ASP A 30 -1.93 -0.17 -13.74
C ASP A 30 -2.87 0.77 -12.96
N GLN A 31 -3.19 0.44 -11.70
CA GLN A 31 -3.99 1.31 -10.81
C GLN A 31 -3.30 2.65 -10.52
N ALA A 32 -2.01 2.61 -10.17
CA ALA A 32 -1.26 3.83 -9.88
C ALA A 32 -1.09 4.73 -11.12
N ALA A 33 -0.99 4.14 -12.32
CA ALA A 33 -0.95 4.90 -13.56
C ALA A 33 -2.26 5.66 -13.82
N VAL A 34 -3.42 5.06 -13.52
CA VAL A 34 -4.73 5.73 -13.59
C VAL A 34 -4.78 6.90 -12.62
N ALA A 35 -4.23 6.73 -11.41
CA ALA A 35 -4.15 7.76 -10.38
C ALA A 35 -2.99 8.76 -10.58
N MET A 36 -2.16 8.61 -11.62
CA MET A 36 -0.97 9.42 -11.91
C MET A 36 0.03 9.50 -10.75
N CYS A 37 0.22 8.41 -10.01
CA CYS A 37 1.16 8.31 -8.92
C CYS A 37 1.96 7.00 -8.97
N THR A 38 2.86 6.80 -8.01
CA THR A 38 3.51 5.51 -7.81
C THR A 38 2.59 4.56 -7.03
N PRO A 39 2.76 3.23 -7.17
CA PRO A 39 2.03 2.24 -6.36
C PRO A 39 2.10 2.49 -4.85
N GLY A 40 3.26 2.94 -4.38
CA GLY A 40 3.45 3.29 -2.97
C GLY A 40 2.57 4.47 -2.57
N GLU A 41 2.66 5.59 -3.31
CA GLU A 41 1.83 6.78 -3.08
C GLU A 41 0.34 6.47 -3.15
N LEU A 42 -0.08 5.59 -4.07
CA LEU A 42 -1.47 5.16 -4.16
C LEU A 42 -1.95 4.55 -2.85
N VAL A 43 -1.24 3.57 -2.30
CA VAL A 43 -1.60 2.96 -1.02
C VAL A 43 -1.53 3.98 0.12
N LEU A 44 -0.51 4.83 0.15
CA LEU A 44 -0.39 5.84 1.20
C LEU A 44 -1.53 6.87 1.17
N ALA A 45 -2.09 7.17 0.00
CA ALA A 45 -3.22 8.09 -0.13
C ALA A 45 -4.52 7.57 0.54
N HIS A 46 -4.61 6.26 0.80
CA HIS A 46 -5.73 5.64 1.50
C HIS A 46 -5.49 5.46 3.00
N LEU A 47 -4.29 5.81 3.50
CA LEU A 47 -4.05 5.80 4.93
C LEU A 47 -4.69 7.03 5.63
N PRO A 48 -4.89 6.96 6.96
CA PRO A 48 -5.28 8.13 7.75
C PRO A 48 -4.31 9.29 7.58
N ALA A 49 -4.76 10.52 7.90
CA ALA A 49 -3.96 11.74 7.71
C ALA A 49 -2.61 11.73 8.47
N GLU A 50 -2.55 11.08 9.63
CA GLU A 50 -1.33 10.96 10.45
C GLU A 50 -0.93 9.49 10.65
N PRO A 51 -0.52 8.78 9.58
CA PRO A 51 -0.26 7.34 9.66
C PRO A 51 1.02 7.02 10.46
N ALA A 52 1.89 8.01 10.64
CA ALA A 52 3.09 7.91 11.46
C ALA A 52 2.77 7.83 12.97
N ALA A 53 1.65 8.42 13.41
CA ALA A 53 1.23 8.45 14.80
C ALA A 53 0.54 7.16 15.25
N LEU A 54 0.06 6.34 14.31
CA LEU A 54 -0.52 5.04 14.61
C LEU A 54 0.50 4.13 15.28
N ASP A 55 0.09 3.37 16.28
CA ASP A 55 0.90 2.33 16.89
C ASP A 55 0.95 1.07 16.00
N ALA A 56 1.48 -0.04 16.51
CA ALA A 56 1.57 -1.27 15.74
C ALA A 56 0.20 -1.97 15.55
N GLU A 57 -0.70 -1.83 16.54
CA GLU A 57 -2.00 -2.49 16.54
C GLU A 57 -2.96 -1.82 15.55
N ASP A 58 -2.89 -0.49 15.43
CA ASP A 58 -3.75 0.28 14.52
C ASP A 58 -3.16 0.39 13.10
N PHE A 59 -1.84 0.33 12.96
CA PHE A 59 -1.20 0.51 11.66
C PHE A 59 -1.42 -0.67 10.70
N ALA A 60 -1.41 -1.90 11.21
CA ALA A 60 -1.60 -3.07 10.36
C ALA A 60 -3.02 -3.12 9.74
N PRO A 61 -4.11 -2.93 10.49
CA PRO A 61 -5.46 -2.81 9.93
C PRO A 61 -5.59 -1.66 8.92
N ALA A 62 -5.07 -0.47 9.25
CA ALA A 62 -5.13 0.68 8.35
C ALA A 62 -4.41 0.41 7.02
N LEU A 63 -3.25 -0.26 7.07
CA LEU A 63 -2.49 -0.62 5.87
C LEU A 63 -3.17 -1.73 5.06
N THR A 64 -3.81 -2.69 5.72
CA THR A 64 -4.64 -3.70 5.08
C THR A 64 -5.76 -3.03 4.28
N GLU A 65 -6.55 -2.16 4.92
CA GLU A 65 -7.65 -1.45 4.26
C GLU A 65 -7.13 -0.58 3.10
N ALA A 66 -6.02 0.11 3.30
CA ALA A 66 -5.40 0.92 2.25
C ALA A 66 -4.96 0.09 1.02
N CYS A 67 -4.45 -1.13 1.22
CA CYS A 67 -4.10 -2.02 0.12
C CYS A 67 -5.35 -2.50 -0.64
N GLU A 68 -6.44 -2.81 0.07
CA GLU A 68 -7.71 -3.21 -0.55
C GLU A 68 -8.31 -2.04 -1.34
N ALA A 69 -8.39 -0.85 -0.73
CA ALA A 69 -8.90 0.36 -1.37
C ALA A 69 -8.09 0.76 -2.61
N ALA A 70 -6.75 0.72 -2.54
CA ALA A 70 -5.86 1.02 -3.67
C ALA A 70 -6.03 0.08 -4.86
N THR A 71 -6.63 -1.11 -4.65
CA THR A 71 -6.92 -2.07 -5.71
C THR A 71 -8.39 -2.10 -6.11
N GLU A 72 -9.17 -1.10 -5.68
CA GLU A 72 -10.63 -1.08 -5.84
C GLU A 72 -11.29 -2.37 -5.34
N PHE A 73 -10.74 -2.95 -4.26
CA PHE A 73 -11.16 -4.22 -3.65
C PHE A 73 -11.06 -5.45 -4.56
N SER A 74 -10.32 -5.37 -5.68
CA SER A 74 -9.95 -6.57 -6.46
C SER A 74 -9.02 -7.51 -5.69
N VAL A 75 -8.35 -6.97 -4.66
CA VAL A 75 -7.64 -7.71 -3.62
C VAL A 75 -8.36 -7.48 -2.29
N SER A 76 -8.59 -8.56 -1.53
CA SER A 76 -9.32 -8.54 -0.26
C SER A 76 -8.73 -9.52 0.76
N HIS A 77 -9.14 -9.39 2.02
CA HIS A 77 -8.65 -10.21 3.14
C HIS A 77 -7.12 -10.15 3.26
N VAL A 78 -6.55 -8.95 3.11
CA VAL A 78 -5.10 -8.75 3.18
C VAL A 78 -4.62 -8.99 4.61
N THR A 79 -3.67 -9.91 4.75
CA THR A 79 -2.89 -10.13 5.97
C THR A 79 -1.42 -9.77 5.73
N LEU A 80 -0.85 -9.07 6.70
CA LEU A 80 0.50 -8.51 6.63
C LEU A 80 1.36 -9.10 7.74
N ASP A 81 2.62 -9.36 7.43
CA ASP A 81 3.61 -9.79 8.42
C ASP A 81 4.51 -8.62 8.87
N ASP A 82 5.35 -8.85 9.88
CA ASP A 82 6.27 -7.83 10.40
C ASP A 82 7.27 -7.27 9.37
N ARG A 83 7.58 -8.03 8.31
CA ARG A 83 8.46 -7.55 7.23
C ARG A 83 7.71 -6.57 6.34
N ASP A 84 6.45 -6.87 6.03
CA ASP A 84 5.56 -6.00 5.28
C ASP A 84 5.32 -4.68 6.02
N LEU A 85 5.03 -4.74 7.33
CA LEU A 85 4.81 -3.54 8.15
C LEU A 85 6.06 -2.66 8.21
N ARG A 86 7.26 -3.25 8.39
CA ARG A 86 8.52 -2.51 8.36
C ARG A 86 8.80 -1.88 6.99
N TYR A 87 8.46 -2.58 5.91
CA TYR A 87 8.59 -2.05 4.55
C TYR A 87 7.69 -0.82 4.37
N ALA A 88 6.42 -0.89 4.77
CA ALA A 88 5.49 0.23 4.66
C ALA A 88 5.89 1.43 5.54
N ARG A 89 6.40 1.19 6.76
CA ARG A 89 6.95 2.26 7.61
C ARG A 89 8.18 2.93 7.01
N ARG A 90 8.99 2.20 6.24
CA ARG A 90 10.09 2.82 5.47
C ARG A 90 9.53 3.68 4.33
N LEU A 91 8.59 3.15 3.56
CA LEU A 91 7.94 3.90 2.48
C LEU A 91 7.32 5.23 2.97
N LEU A 92 6.59 5.21 4.09
CA LEU A 92 6.04 6.41 4.73
C LEU A 92 7.11 7.46 5.06
N ARG A 93 8.24 7.02 5.63
CA ARG A 93 9.35 7.92 5.97
C ARG A 93 10.00 8.52 4.72
N ASP A 94 10.19 7.70 3.69
CA ASP A 94 10.79 8.14 2.43
C ASP A 94 9.89 9.17 1.72
N SER A 95 8.56 8.95 1.72
CA SER A 95 7.58 9.90 1.20
C SER A 95 7.52 11.21 2.01
N ALA A 96 7.58 11.13 3.34
CA ALA A 96 7.64 12.33 4.18
C ALA A 96 8.92 13.14 3.95
N ALA A 97 10.06 12.47 3.76
CA ALA A 97 11.33 13.11 3.45
C ALA A 97 11.29 13.85 2.10
N ALA A 98 10.61 13.29 1.09
CA ALA A 98 10.45 13.92 -0.22
C ALA A 98 9.65 15.23 -0.17
N VAL A 99 8.64 15.32 0.70
CA VAL A 99 7.84 16.53 0.91
C VAL A 99 8.62 17.62 1.67
N GLY A 100 9.52 17.24 2.57
CA GLY A 100 10.35 18.16 3.36
C GLY A 100 11.48 18.86 2.60
N THR A 101 11.76 18.48 1.35
CA THR A 101 12.84 19.04 0.50
C THR A 101 12.34 20.00 -0.59
N GLY A 102 11.23 20.70 -0.36
CA GLY A 102 10.84 21.85 -1.20
C GLY A 102 11.84 23.01 -1.04
N PRO A 103 12.23 23.74 -2.11
CA PRO A 103 13.25 24.77 -2.02
C PRO A 103 12.77 25.90 -1.10
N SER A 104 13.48 26.06 0.02
CA SER A 104 13.46 27.30 0.79
C SER A 104 14.02 28.39 -0.12
N ALA A 105 13.13 29.20 -0.69
CA ALA A 105 13.51 30.36 -1.47
C ALA A 105 14.25 31.35 -0.55
N ALA A 106 15.51 31.59 -0.91
CA ALA A 106 16.35 32.66 -0.38
C ALA A 106 15.84 34.04 -0.81
#